data_AF-A0A381ZD01-F1
#
_entry.id   AF-A0A381ZD01-F1
#
_cell.length_a   1.000
_cell.length_b   1.000
_cell.length_c   1.000
_cell.angle_alpha   90.00
_cell.angle_beta   90.00
_cell.angle_gamma   90.00
#
_symmetry.space_group_name_H-M   'P 1'
#
loop_
_entity.id
_entity.type
_entity.pdbx_description
1 polymer ?
#
loop_
_entity_poly.entity_id
_entity_poly.type
_entity_poly.pdbx_seq_one_letter_code
_entity_poly.pdbx_strand_id
1 'polypeptide(L)'
;MTFKGFPRGVRYLPVPAPVFGPLLEQIKDASEFIITLRIIWMLQQKKGRIRFVASEELYGDKILSRALGSRNSIENSIDSVVRGRILLRIKRENASDVFMLNFEEDHHLASSIGSIDEGTDLYTDPWEIKNNSPEIYSLYEQNIGILTP
;
A
#
# COMPACT_ATOMS: atom_id res chain seq x y z
N MET A 1 -2.61 26.52 -12.28
CA MET A 1 -1.19 26.78 -12.62
C MET A 1 -0.85 25.96 -13.85
N THR A 2 -0.27 26.56 -14.89
CA THR A 2 0.13 25.83 -16.10
C THR A 2 1.49 25.17 -15.88
N PHE A 3 1.58 23.86 -16.16
CA PHE A 3 2.84 23.12 -16.09
C PHE A 3 3.85 23.66 -17.13
N LYS A 4 5.07 23.98 -16.71
CA LYS A 4 6.11 24.59 -17.56
C LYS A 4 7.26 23.62 -17.89
N GLY A 5 7.09 22.33 -17.64
CA GLY A 5 8.15 21.33 -17.73
C GLY A 5 8.87 21.10 -16.41
N PHE A 6 9.78 20.12 -16.40
CA PHE A 6 10.58 19.76 -15.23
C PHE A 6 11.83 20.66 -15.12
N PRO A 7 12.20 21.12 -13.91
CA PRO A 7 13.39 21.92 -13.71
C PRO A 7 14.68 21.09 -13.86
N ARG A 8 15.83 21.76 -14.10
CA ARG A 8 17.14 21.13 -14.04
C ARG A 8 17.43 20.61 -12.62
N GLY A 9 18.11 19.47 -12.53
CA GLY A 9 18.46 18.85 -11.24
C GLY A 9 17.26 18.28 -10.49
N VAL A 10 16.27 17.73 -11.21
CA VAL A 10 15.07 17.17 -10.58
C VAL A 10 15.45 16.05 -9.60
N ARG A 11 14.83 16.07 -8.42
CA ARG A 11 14.97 14.98 -7.46
C ARG A 11 14.03 13.85 -7.88
N TYR A 12 14.59 12.66 -8.02
CA TYR A 12 13.80 11.45 -8.22
C TYR A 12 13.38 10.88 -6.86
N LEU A 13 12.16 10.37 -6.82
CA LEU A 13 11.58 9.73 -5.65
C LEU A 13 11.55 8.23 -5.93
N PRO A 14 12.04 7.39 -5.00
CA PRO A 14 11.87 5.96 -5.15
C PRO A 14 10.38 5.65 -5.11
N VAL A 15 9.89 4.80 -5.98
CA VAL A 15 8.50 4.33 -5.93
C VAL A 15 8.58 2.81 -5.98
N PRO A 16 7.82 2.07 -5.16
CA PRO A 16 7.80 0.62 -5.25
C PRO A 16 7.50 0.19 -6.69
N ALA A 17 8.33 -0.69 -7.25
CA ALA A 17 8.20 -1.12 -8.64
C ALA A 17 6.77 -1.60 -9.01
N PRO A 18 6.02 -2.29 -8.11
CA PRO A 18 4.65 -2.71 -8.42
C PRO A 18 3.69 -1.56 -8.76
N VAL A 19 3.94 -0.34 -8.28
CA VAL A 19 3.12 0.85 -8.57
C VAL A 19 3.01 1.13 -10.07
N PHE A 20 4.06 0.81 -10.82
CA PHE A 20 4.11 0.95 -12.28
C PHE A 20 3.97 -0.39 -13.02
N GLY A 21 3.60 -1.46 -12.30
CA GLY A 21 3.35 -2.80 -12.82
C GLY A 21 1.95 -3.27 -12.42
N PRO A 22 1.81 -4.38 -11.67
CA PRO A 22 0.50 -4.96 -11.33
C PRO A 22 -0.50 -3.99 -10.67
N LEU A 23 -0.02 -3.00 -9.91
CA LEU A 23 -0.90 -2.02 -9.26
C LEU A 23 -1.65 -1.15 -10.28
N LEU A 24 -1.06 -0.88 -11.45
CA LEU A 24 -1.72 -0.11 -12.51
C LEU A 24 -2.96 -0.83 -13.06
N GLU A 25 -2.99 -2.16 -13.00
CA GLU A 25 -4.16 -2.93 -13.41
C GLU A 25 -5.30 -2.82 -12.40
N GLN A 26 -4.98 -2.58 -11.12
CA GLN A 26 -5.95 -2.48 -10.04
C GLN A 26 -6.54 -1.07 -9.92
N ILE A 27 -5.72 -0.04 -10.10
CA ILE A 27 -6.14 1.37 -10.00
C ILE A 27 -7.12 1.71 -11.13
N LYS A 28 -8.35 2.10 -10.78
CA LYS A 28 -9.43 2.32 -11.75
C LYS A 28 -9.69 3.77 -12.07
N ASP A 29 -9.23 4.69 -11.23
CA ASP A 29 -9.44 6.10 -11.44
C ASP A 29 -8.20 6.95 -11.13
N ALA A 30 -8.20 8.17 -11.68
CA ALA A 30 -7.09 9.10 -11.50
C ALA A 30 -6.92 9.55 -10.03
N SER A 31 -8.00 9.56 -9.25
CA SER A 31 -8.00 9.99 -7.86
C SER A 31 -7.26 9.00 -6.96
N GLU A 32 -7.50 7.70 -7.16
CA GLU A 32 -6.75 6.60 -6.55
C GLU A 32 -5.25 6.70 -6.86
N PHE A 33 -4.90 6.99 -8.11
CA PHE A 33 -3.50 7.15 -8.48
C PHE A 33 -2.85 8.38 -7.82
N ILE A 34 -3.55 9.53 -7.85
CA ILE A 34 -3.10 10.78 -7.24
C ILE A 34 -2.86 10.58 -5.74
N ILE A 35 -3.79 9.95 -5.03
CA ILE A 35 -3.69 9.78 -3.58
C ILE A 35 -2.58 8.79 -3.20
N THR A 36 -2.45 7.69 -3.95
CA THR A 36 -1.39 6.69 -3.76
C THR A 36 0.00 7.34 -3.91
N LEU A 37 0.23 8.05 -5.01
CA LEU A 37 1.50 8.75 -5.25
C LEU A 37 1.77 9.82 -4.19
N ARG A 38 0.73 10.56 -3.77
CA ARG A 38 0.88 11.59 -2.74
C ARG A 38 1.29 10.98 -1.41
N ILE A 39 0.67 9.88 -0.99
CA ILE A 39 0.99 9.19 0.25
C ILE A 39 2.40 8.60 0.22
N ILE A 40 2.81 7.97 -0.89
CA ILE A 40 4.20 7.50 -1.07
C ILE A 40 5.20 8.64 -0.84
N TRP A 41 4.95 9.80 -1.44
CA TRP A 41 5.80 10.98 -1.23
C TRP A 41 5.80 11.47 0.21
N MET A 42 4.64 11.53 0.87
CA MET A 42 4.51 11.97 2.27
C MET A 42 5.26 11.05 3.22
N LEU A 43 5.14 9.73 3.05
CA LEU A 43 5.83 8.72 3.84
C LEU A 43 7.36 8.84 3.72
N GLN A 44 7.87 9.23 2.55
CA GLN A 44 9.30 9.45 2.34
C GLN A 44 9.84 10.71 3.02
N GLN A 45 8.97 11.67 3.36
CA GLN A 45 9.39 12.83 4.15
C GLN A 45 9.46 12.49 5.65
N LYS A 46 8.88 11.36 6.07
CA LYS A 46 8.90 10.92 7.47
C LYS A 46 10.21 10.23 7.81
N LYS A 47 10.69 10.50 9.02
CA LYS A 47 11.89 9.87 9.59
C LYS A 47 11.48 8.73 10.52
N GLY A 48 12.38 7.77 10.68
CA GLY A 48 12.19 6.63 11.58
C GLY A 48 11.76 5.34 10.87
N ARG A 49 11.65 4.29 11.69
CA ARG A 49 11.30 2.94 11.23
C ARG A 49 9.81 2.84 10.89
N ILE A 50 8.95 3.35 11.77
CA ILE A 50 7.51 3.36 11.58
C ILE A 50 7.11 4.65 10.88
N ARG A 51 6.50 4.55 9.69
CA ARG A 51 6.06 5.70 8.89
C ARG A 51 4.60 5.51 8.51
N PHE A 52 3.77 6.45 8.91
CA PHE A 52 2.34 6.49 8.59
C PHE A 52 1.92 7.92 8.29
N VAL A 53 0.81 8.14 7.59
CA VAL A 53 0.20 9.45 7.37
C VAL A 53 -1.13 9.51 8.10
N ALA A 54 -1.36 10.53 8.93
CA ALA A 54 -2.65 10.71 9.60
C ALA A 54 -3.72 11.27 8.65
N SER A 55 -4.99 10.96 8.92
CA SER A 55 -6.11 11.46 8.11
C SER A 55 -6.15 13.00 8.03
N GLU A 56 -5.82 13.71 9.12
CA GLU A 56 -5.74 15.18 9.10
C GLU A 56 -4.62 15.70 8.19
N GLU A 57 -3.50 14.97 8.07
CA GLU A 57 -2.42 15.35 7.15
C GLU A 57 -2.91 15.27 5.70
N LEU A 58 -3.76 14.29 5.39
CA LEU A 58 -4.35 14.12 4.05
C LEU A 58 -5.40 15.19 3.77
N TYR A 59 -6.33 15.44 4.70
CA TYR A 59 -7.35 16.46 4.52
C TYR A 59 -6.79 17.88 4.51
N GLY A 60 -5.68 18.11 5.23
CA GLY A 60 -4.96 19.38 5.26
C GLY A 60 -4.01 19.59 4.06
N ASP A 61 -3.82 18.57 3.23
CA ASP A 61 -2.89 18.65 2.11
C ASP A 61 -3.44 19.48 0.96
N LYS A 62 -2.86 20.67 0.76
CA LYS A 62 -3.27 21.61 -0.30
C LYS A 62 -3.17 21.03 -1.71
N ILE A 63 -2.30 20.04 -1.94
CA ILE A 63 -2.16 19.40 -3.26
C ILE A 63 -3.36 18.47 -3.48
N LEU A 64 -3.71 17.62 -2.50
CA LEU A 64 -4.91 16.79 -2.57
C LEU A 64 -6.19 17.62 -2.66
N SER A 65 -6.35 18.68 -1.88
CA SER A 65 -7.54 19.54 -1.97
C SER A 65 -7.68 20.19 -3.35
N ARG A 66 -6.57 20.53 -4.02
CA ARG A 66 -6.62 21.09 -5.38
C ARG A 66 -6.86 20.04 -6.45
N ALA A 67 -6.34 18.84 -6.26
CA ALA A 67 -6.41 17.75 -7.24
C ALA A 67 -7.75 17.02 -7.19
N LEU A 68 -8.26 16.74 -5.99
CA LEU A 68 -9.48 15.97 -5.74
C LEU A 68 -10.68 16.84 -5.34
N GLY A 69 -10.44 18.11 -5.02
CA GLY A 69 -11.47 19.08 -4.66
C GLY A 69 -11.87 18.99 -3.19
N SER A 70 -12.91 18.23 -2.89
CA SER A 70 -13.53 18.23 -1.57
C SER A 70 -12.90 17.22 -0.61
N ARG A 71 -13.07 17.44 0.71
CA ARG A 71 -12.69 16.46 1.74
C ARG A 71 -13.37 15.10 1.51
N ASN A 72 -14.63 15.11 1.06
CA ASN A 72 -15.39 13.88 0.79
C ASN A 72 -14.81 13.11 -0.39
N SER A 73 -14.33 13.83 -1.41
CA SER A 73 -13.63 13.23 -2.56
C SER A 73 -12.32 12.58 -2.13
N ILE A 74 -11.55 13.24 -1.25
CA ILE A 74 -10.33 12.68 -0.66
C ILE A 74 -10.67 11.40 0.12
N GLU A 75 -11.68 11.44 0.99
CA GLU A 75 -12.08 10.27 1.78
C GLU A 75 -12.51 9.09 0.91
N ASN A 76 -13.34 9.34 -0.10
CA ASN A 76 -13.76 8.30 -1.05
C ASN A 76 -12.56 7.68 -1.78
N SER A 77 -11.56 8.47 -2.16
CA SER A 77 -10.34 7.96 -2.78
C SER A 77 -9.50 7.14 -1.79
N ILE A 78 -9.41 7.55 -0.52
CA ILE A 78 -8.75 6.77 0.53
C ILE A 78 -9.45 5.42 0.68
N ASP A 79 -10.77 5.42 0.83
CA ASP A 79 -11.57 4.20 1.00
C ASP A 79 -11.40 3.25 -0.18
N SER A 80 -11.33 3.77 -1.42
CA SER A 80 -11.11 2.94 -2.60
C SER A 80 -9.73 2.29 -2.59
N VAL A 81 -8.68 3.06 -2.27
CA VAL A 81 -7.30 2.57 -2.21
C VAL A 81 -7.07 1.59 -1.06
N VAL A 82 -7.74 1.78 0.08
CA VAL A 82 -7.74 0.84 1.21
C VAL A 82 -8.44 -0.47 0.81
N ARG A 83 -9.60 -0.39 0.15
CA ARG A 83 -10.31 -1.56 -0.37
C ARG A 83 -9.50 -2.33 -1.41
N GLY A 84 -8.74 -1.62 -2.23
CA GLY A 84 -7.77 -2.20 -3.18
C GLY A 84 -6.51 -2.78 -2.52
N ARG A 85 -6.44 -2.82 -1.17
CA ARG A 85 -5.30 -3.33 -0.39
C ARG A 85 -3.95 -2.65 -0.70
N ILE A 86 -3.98 -1.43 -1.23
CA ILE A 86 -2.76 -0.65 -1.50
C ILE A 86 -2.31 0.07 -0.20
N LEU A 87 -3.28 0.49 0.61
CA LEU A 87 -3.08 1.13 1.89
C LEU A 87 -3.73 0.34 3.01
N LEU A 88 -3.06 0.32 4.16
CA LEU A 88 -3.62 -0.12 5.43
C LEU A 88 -4.16 1.09 6.17
N ARG A 89 -5.44 1.07 6.56
CA ARG A 89 -6.03 2.01 7.52
C ARG A 89 -5.89 1.40 8.91
N ILE A 90 -5.33 2.16 9.84
CA ILE A 90 -5.16 1.75 11.24
C ILE A 90 -5.94 2.72 12.11
N LYS A 91 -6.94 2.17 12.80
CA LYS A 91 -7.81 2.90 13.73
C LYS A 91 -7.12 3.01 15.09
N ARG A 92 -7.15 4.22 15.67
CA ARG A 92 -6.58 4.52 16.98
C ARG A 92 -7.68 5.04 17.90
N GLU A 93 -7.72 4.59 19.15
CA GLU A 93 -8.85 4.88 20.05
C GLU A 93 -8.99 6.38 20.40
N ASN A 94 -7.87 7.08 20.58
CA ASN A 94 -7.85 8.50 21.00
C ASN A 94 -7.10 9.41 20.03
N ALA A 95 -6.96 8.96 18.78
CA ALA A 95 -6.27 9.70 17.76
C ALA A 95 -6.90 9.41 16.40
N SER A 96 -6.55 10.22 15.43
CA SER A 96 -7.02 10.03 14.07
C SER A 96 -6.50 8.76 13.43
N ASP A 97 -7.28 8.24 12.48
CA ASP A 97 -6.87 7.12 11.66
C ASP A 97 -5.57 7.45 10.92
N VAL A 98 -4.72 6.44 10.82
CA VAL A 98 -3.45 6.55 10.12
C VAL A 98 -3.37 5.55 8.98
N PHE A 99 -2.62 5.94 7.96
CA PHE A 99 -2.49 5.22 6.72
C PHE A 99 -1.04 4.82 6.50
N MET A 100 -0.83 3.55 6.17
CA MET A 100 0.46 2.97 5.81
C MET A 100 0.34 2.32 4.43
N LEU A 101 1.45 2.19 3.72
CA LEU A 101 1.50 1.29 2.56
C LEU A 101 1.36 -0.15 3.05
N ASN A 102 0.64 -0.96 2.29
CA ASN A 102 0.45 -2.36 2.60
C ASN A 102 1.68 -3.18 2.22
N PHE A 103 2.76 -3.06 3.01
CA PHE A 103 3.90 -3.96 2.93
C PHE A 103 3.72 -5.10 3.92
N GLU A 104 3.92 -6.33 3.43
CA GLU A 104 3.80 -7.54 4.27
C GLU A 104 4.68 -7.48 5.52
N GLU A 105 5.90 -6.95 5.35
CA GLU A 105 6.90 -6.79 6.41
C GLU A 105 6.46 -5.83 7.53
N ASP A 106 5.53 -4.91 7.23
CA ASP A 106 5.09 -3.85 8.12
C ASP A 106 3.80 -4.20 8.88
N HIS A 107 3.16 -5.34 8.62
CA HIS A 107 1.92 -5.75 9.30
C HIS A 107 2.07 -5.80 10.83
N HIS A 108 3.17 -6.37 11.34
CA HIS A 108 3.44 -6.40 12.78
C HIS A 108 3.60 -4.98 13.37
N LEU A 109 4.15 -4.04 12.60
CA LEU A 109 4.28 -2.64 13.02
C LEU A 109 2.90 -1.97 13.04
N ALA A 110 2.05 -2.24 12.06
CA ALA A 110 0.68 -1.72 12.01
C ALA A 110 -0.13 -2.14 13.24
N SER A 111 -0.06 -3.43 13.64
CA SER A 111 -0.71 -3.93 14.85
C SER A 111 -0.20 -3.29 16.15
N SER A 112 1.04 -2.79 16.17
CA SER A 112 1.60 -2.08 17.34
C SER A 112 1.08 -0.64 17.48
N ILE A 113 0.55 -0.06 16.40
CA ILE A 113 0.02 1.32 16.36
C ILE A 113 -1.46 1.36 16.75
N GLY A 114 -2.22 0.33 16.35
CA GLY A 114 -3.65 0.25 16.59
C GLY A 114 -4.27 -0.93 15.85
N SER A 115 -5.60 -0.92 15.73
CA SER A 115 -6.34 -1.98 15.05
C SER A 115 -6.38 -1.72 13.55
N ILE A 116 -5.96 -2.70 12.75
CA ILE A 116 -6.06 -2.64 11.29
C ILE A 116 -7.55 -2.70 10.92
N ASP A 117 -8.00 -1.75 10.13
CA ASP A 117 -9.33 -1.77 9.54
C ASP A 117 -9.30 -2.75 8.35
N GLU A 118 -9.71 -3.99 8.58
CA GLU A 118 -9.69 -5.06 7.58
C GLU A 118 -10.72 -4.87 6.44
N GLY A 119 -11.29 -3.67 6.30
CA GLY A 119 -11.99 -3.18 5.11
C GLY A 119 -12.62 -4.26 4.24
N THR A 120 -13.66 -4.93 4.75
CA THR A 120 -14.52 -5.90 4.06
C THR A 120 -13.82 -6.76 2.99
N ASP A 121 -13.23 -7.87 3.44
CA ASP A 121 -13.05 -9.16 2.76
C ASP A 121 -13.63 -9.27 1.32
N LEU A 122 -12.94 -8.73 0.32
CA LEU A 122 -13.22 -9.00 -1.11
C LEU A 122 -11.95 -8.99 -1.97
N TYR A 123 -10.85 -9.50 -1.44
CA TYR A 123 -9.72 -9.93 -2.27
C TYR A 123 -9.15 -11.23 -1.72
N THR A 124 -9.75 -12.35 -2.13
CA THR A 124 -9.00 -13.61 -2.22
C THR A 124 -7.93 -13.36 -3.27
N ASP A 125 -6.68 -13.37 -2.86
CA ASP A 125 -5.56 -13.34 -3.79
C ASP A 125 -5.75 -14.51 -4.79
N PRO A 126 -5.89 -14.28 -6.11
CA PRO A 126 -5.87 -15.38 -7.08
C PRO A 126 -4.56 -16.16 -7.03
N TRP A 127 -3.53 -15.57 -6.40
CA TRP A 127 -2.20 -16.11 -6.18
C TRP A 127 -1.90 -16.40 -4.71
N GLU A 128 -2.92 -16.61 -3.86
CA GLU A 128 -2.79 -17.63 -2.82
C GLU A 128 -2.61 -18.98 -3.54
N ILE A 129 -1.42 -19.18 -4.09
CA ILE A 129 -0.82 -20.49 -4.17
C ILE A 129 -0.86 -20.92 -2.72
N LYS A 130 -1.87 -21.73 -2.35
CA LYS A 130 -1.75 -22.64 -1.21
C LYS A 130 -0.31 -23.08 -1.25
N ASN A 131 0.49 -22.72 -0.25
CA ASN A 131 1.85 -23.17 -0.09
C ASN A 131 1.84 -24.69 0.19
N ASN A 132 1.32 -25.45 -0.76
CA ASN A 132 1.71 -26.80 -1.07
C ASN A 132 2.92 -26.68 -1.99
N SER A 133 3.92 -25.88 -1.61
CA SER A 133 5.28 -26.23 -2.04
C SER A 133 5.53 -27.55 -1.33
N PRO A 134 5.57 -28.70 -2.02
CA PRO A 134 6.07 -29.91 -1.38
C PRO A 134 7.41 -29.54 -0.77
N GLU A 135 7.57 -29.73 0.55
CA GLU A 135 8.86 -29.52 1.22
C GLU A 135 9.92 -30.18 0.35
N ILE A 136 11.06 -29.53 0.09
CA ILE A 136 12.09 -30.04 -0.84
C ILE A 136 12.43 -31.53 -0.56
N TYR A 137 12.29 -31.95 0.70
CA TYR A 137 12.36 -33.35 1.15
C TYR A 137 11.35 -34.30 0.48
N SER A 138 10.09 -33.90 0.32
CA SER A 138 9.06 -34.70 -0.36
C SER A 138 9.28 -34.84 -1.86
N LEU A 139 9.90 -33.87 -2.53
CA LEU A 139 10.36 -34.02 -3.93
C LEU A 139 11.55 -34.98 -4.07
N TYR A 140 12.42 -35.05 -3.05
CA TYR A 140 13.53 -36.01 -2.99
C TYR A 140 13.00 -37.44 -2.79
N GLU A 141 12.07 -37.63 -1.86
CA GLU A 141 11.43 -38.93 -1.59
C GLU A 141 10.63 -39.47 -2.78
N GLN A 142 9.98 -38.59 -3.56
CA GLN A 142 9.19 -39.03 -4.72
C GLN A 142 10.03 -39.42 -5.95
N ASN A 143 11.28 -38.93 -6.07
CA ASN A 143 12.09 -39.15 -7.27
C ASN A 143 13.33 -40.05 -7.06
N ILE A 144 13.75 -40.29 -5.82
CA ILE A 144 14.82 -41.24 -5.51
C ILE A 144 14.17 -42.52 -5.00
N GLY A 145 14.06 -43.51 -5.88
CA GLY A 145 13.69 -44.87 -5.47
C GLY A 145 14.63 -45.39 -4.37
N ILE A 146 14.09 -46.27 -3.51
CA ILE A 146 14.79 -46.94 -2.40
C ILE A 146 16.17 -47.40 -2.88
N LEU A 147 17.25 -46.82 -2.34
CA LEU A 147 18.58 -47.41 -2.45
C LEU A 147 18.49 -48.76 -1.74
N THR A 148 18.37 -49.81 -2.56
CA THR A 148 18.37 -51.19 -2.08
C THR A 148 19.78 -51.49 -1.57
N PRO A 149 19.92 -52.09 -0.36
CA PRO A 149 21.21 -52.28 0.30
C PRO A 149 22.17 -53.20 -0.46
#